data_AF-A0A9D2Q6D6-F1
#
_entry.id   AF-A0A9D2Q6D6-F1
#
_cell.length_a   1.000
_cell.length_b   1.000
_cell.length_c   1.000
_cell.angle_alpha   90.00
_cell.angle_beta   90.00
_cell.angle_gamma   90.00
#
_symmetry.space_group_name_H-M   'P 1'
#
loop_
_entity.id
_entity.type
_entity.pdbx_description
1 polymer ?
#
loop_
_entity_poly.entity_id
_entity_poly.type
_entity_poly.pdbx_seq_one_letter_code
_entity_poly.pdbx_strand_id
1 'polypeptide(L)'
;MTNERAKLLQLLEEKKELFLEMEQVSEKMLLMDADELTQACSQRQKILDQVQEIDRVLKGMCQEDEEARLVMNHEVQPEAEDKALKALYEMSFAVKAVVNRIVREEEARRNHMEQQRDAIKYKIEELNQSGSSVARQYLQTAKMNGQDLSFLRKTRNF
;
A
#
# COMPACT_ATOMS: atom_id res chain seq x y z
N MET A 1 -1.02 36.26 8.75
CA MET A 1 -1.00 35.46 9.99
C MET A 1 -2.28 34.64 10.23
N THR A 2 -3.45 35.20 10.58
CA THR A 2 -4.65 34.35 10.89
C THR A 2 -5.15 33.52 9.72
N ASN A 3 -5.05 34.03 8.49
CA ASN A 3 -5.51 33.32 7.28
C ASN A 3 -4.55 32.18 6.84
N GLU A 4 -3.24 32.35 7.07
CA GLU A 4 -2.23 31.32 6.75
C GLU A 4 -2.32 30.14 7.70
N ARG A 5 -2.46 30.39 9.00
CA ARG A 5 -2.64 29.34 10.01
C ARG A 5 -3.96 28.57 9.79
N ALA A 6 -5.03 29.25 9.35
CA ALA A 6 -6.26 28.58 8.93
C ALA A 6 -6.04 27.67 7.71
N LYS A 7 -5.24 28.10 6.74
CA LYS A 7 -4.90 27.28 5.57
C LYS A 7 -4.02 26.08 5.92
N LEU A 8 -3.07 26.24 6.85
CA LEU A 8 -2.28 25.13 7.39
C LEU A 8 -3.19 24.08 8.05
N LEU A 9 -4.18 24.54 8.84
CA LEU A 9 -5.13 23.64 9.48
C LEU A 9 -5.95 22.86 8.45
N GLN A 10 -6.45 23.53 7.41
CA GLN A 10 -7.17 22.87 6.32
C GLN A 10 -6.31 21.79 5.62
N LEU A 11 -5.04 22.09 5.35
CA LEU A 11 -4.13 21.12 4.72
C LEU A 11 -3.86 19.91 5.64
N LEU A 12 -3.77 20.13 6.95
CA LEU A 12 -3.64 19.03 7.92
C LEU A 12 -4.92 18.19 7.99
N GLU A 13 -6.10 18.80 7.89
CA GLU A 13 -7.37 18.08 7.79
C GLU A 13 -7.43 17.23 6.52
N GLU A 14 -7.11 17.80 5.35
CA GLU A 14 -7.04 17.07 4.08
C GLU A 14 -6.05 15.90 4.17
N LYS A 15 -4.86 16.12 4.77
CA LYS A 15 -3.86 15.07 5.01
C LYS A 15 -4.38 13.96 5.93
N LYS A 16 -5.13 14.31 6.98
CA LYS A 16 -5.73 13.34 7.90
C LYS A 16 -6.75 12.46 7.17
N GLU A 17 -7.63 13.06 6.38
CA GLU A 17 -8.65 12.32 5.61
C GLU A 17 -8.00 11.35 4.61
N LEU A 18 -6.93 11.77 3.93
CA LEU A 18 -6.15 10.88 3.07
C LEU A 18 -5.57 9.68 3.83
N PHE A 19 -5.03 9.89 5.03
CA PHE A 19 -4.57 8.76 5.84
C PHE A 19 -5.70 7.87 6.35
N LEU A 20 -6.87 8.42 6.67
CA LEU A 20 -8.05 7.61 7.00
C LEU A 20 -8.52 6.77 5.81
N GLU A 21 -8.50 7.33 4.59
CA GLU A 21 -8.77 6.56 3.38
C GLU A 21 -7.73 5.45 3.19
N MET A 22 -6.44 5.76 3.38
CA MET A 22 -5.37 4.76 3.33
C MET A 22 -5.59 3.63 4.33
N GLU A 23 -5.97 3.96 5.56
CA GLU A 23 -6.28 2.99 6.62
C GLU A 23 -7.42 2.06 6.18
N GLN A 24 -8.53 2.62 5.65
CA GLN A 24 -9.65 1.82 5.14
C GLN A 24 -9.27 0.90 3.98
N VAL A 25 -8.46 1.37 3.02
CA VAL A 25 -7.96 0.53 1.93
C VAL A 25 -7.09 -0.58 2.50
N SER A 26 -6.24 -0.24 3.46
CA SER A 26 -5.31 -1.16 4.11
C SER A 26 -6.02 -2.26 4.88
N GLU A 27 -7.07 -1.95 5.63
CA GLU A 27 -7.88 -2.94 6.35
C GLU A 27 -8.52 -3.93 5.38
N LYS A 28 -9.06 -3.45 4.25
CA LYS A 28 -9.68 -4.30 3.22
C LYS A 28 -8.70 -5.27 2.55
N MET A 29 -7.44 -4.86 2.39
CA MET A 29 -6.39 -5.70 1.78
C MET A 29 -6.18 -7.03 2.50
N LEU A 30 -6.47 -7.12 3.79
CA LEU A 30 -6.33 -8.37 4.56
C LEU A 30 -7.28 -9.48 4.10
N LEU A 31 -8.33 -9.14 3.34
CA LEU A 31 -9.36 -10.06 2.88
C LEU A 31 -9.37 -10.22 1.35
N MET A 32 -8.54 -9.46 0.64
CA MET A 32 -8.49 -9.43 -0.81
C MET A 32 -7.67 -10.57 -1.41
N ASP A 33 -8.04 -10.96 -2.63
CA ASP A 33 -7.22 -11.84 -3.47
C ASP A 33 -6.10 -11.08 -4.19
N ALA A 34 -5.27 -11.78 -4.95
CA ALA A 34 -4.10 -11.19 -5.60
C ALA A 34 -4.42 -10.14 -6.68
N ASP A 35 -5.54 -10.30 -7.40
CA ASP A 35 -5.93 -9.35 -8.44
C ASP A 35 -6.43 -8.05 -7.81
N GLU A 36 -7.22 -8.16 -6.74
CA GLU A 36 -7.71 -7.04 -5.94
C GLU A 36 -6.58 -6.33 -5.19
N LEU A 37 -5.60 -7.08 -4.66
CA LEU A 37 -4.43 -6.53 -3.96
C LEU A 37 -3.61 -5.58 -4.85
N THR A 38 -3.49 -5.88 -6.14
CA THR A 38 -2.77 -5.02 -7.10
C THR A 38 -3.45 -3.65 -7.24
N GLN A 39 -4.79 -3.64 -7.30
CA GLN A 39 -5.57 -2.40 -7.37
C GLN A 39 -5.47 -1.61 -6.06
N ALA A 40 -5.57 -2.30 -4.92
CA ALA A 40 -5.45 -1.67 -3.61
C ALA A 40 -4.06 -1.04 -3.38
N CYS A 41 -2.97 -1.71 -3.79
CA CYS A 41 -1.63 -1.15 -3.77
C CYS A 41 -1.53 0.13 -4.63
N SER A 42 -2.13 0.11 -5.82
CA SER A 42 -2.16 1.28 -6.71
C SER A 42 -2.94 2.45 -6.10
N GLN A 43 -4.06 2.18 -5.42
CA GLN A 43 -4.81 3.21 -4.70
C GLN A 43 -4.01 3.79 -3.53
N ARG A 44 -3.35 2.94 -2.72
CA ARG A 44 -2.48 3.40 -1.64
C ARG A 44 -1.34 4.29 -2.14
N GLN A 45 -0.74 3.96 -3.28
CA GLN A 45 0.31 4.80 -3.87
C GLN A 45 -0.23 6.18 -4.26
N LYS A 46 -1.40 6.25 -4.90
CA LYS A 46 -2.03 7.55 -5.25
C LYS A 46 -2.28 8.42 -4.02
N ILE A 47 -2.75 7.82 -2.93
CA ILE A 47 -2.97 8.52 -1.67
C ILE A 47 -1.63 9.05 -1.11
N LEU A 48 -0.55 8.25 -1.15
CA LEU A 48 0.78 8.71 -0.74
C LEU A 48 1.28 9.89 -1.59
N ASP A 49 1.06 9.85 -2.90
CA ASP A 49 1.46 10.93 -3.79
C ASP A 49 0.72 12.24 -3.45
N GLN A 50 -0.57 12.15 -3.11
CA GLN A 50 -1.35 13.31 -2.65
C GLN A 50 -0.86 13.84 -1.29
N VAL A 51 -0.56 12.96 -0.34
CA VAL A 51 0.02 13.34 0.96
C VAL A 51 1.37 14.03 0.77
N GLN A 52 2.21 13.54 -0.13
CA GLN A 52 3.52 14.14 -0.42
C GLN A 52 3.38 15.57 -0.98
N GLU A 53 2.38 15.83 -1.82
CA GLU A 53 2.13 17.18 -2.31
C GLU A 53 1.65 18.10 -1.18
N ILE A 54 0.76 17.63 -0.30
CA ILE A 54 0.36 18.40 0.88
C ILE A 54 1.57 18.71 1.77
N ASP A 55 2.45 17.74 1.99
CA ASP A 55 3.67 17.94 2.80
C ASP A 55 4.62 18.96 2.18
N ARG A 56 4.72 18.97 0.85
CA ARG A 56 5.49 19.97 0.12
C ARG A 56 4.92 21.38 0.35
N VAL A 57 3.59 21.53 0.27
CA VAL A 57 2.90 22.81 0.48
C VAL A 57 3.03 23.26 1.93
N LEU A 58 2.76 22.38 2.90
CA LEU A 58 2.91 22.66 4.34
C LEU A 58 4.33 23.13 4.66
N LYS A 59 5.34 22.43 4.15
CA LYS A 59 6.75 22.81 4.34
C LYS A 59 7.06 24.17 3.73
N GLY A 60 6.52 24.48 2.56
CA GLY A 60 6.69 25.79 1.91
C GLY A 60 6.06 26.92 2.73
N MET A 61 4.84 26.71 3.23
CA MET A 61 4.13 27.71 4.04
C MET A 61 4.77 27.97 5.40
N CYS A 62 5.46 26.99 5.98
CA CYS A 62 6.10 27.12 7.29
C CYS A 62 7.58 27.53 7.23
N GLN A 63 8.07 27.98 6.07
CA GLN A 63 9.44 28.49 5.98
C GLN A 63 9.65 29.78 6.78
N GLU A 64 8.62 30.62 6.84
CA GLU A 64 8.67 31.93 7.50
C GLU A 64 7.97 31.97 8.87
N ASP A 65 7.15 30.96 9.20
CA ASP A 65 6.50 30.79 10.52
C ASP A 65 7.15 29.63 11.29
N GLU A 66 8.27 29.94 11.97
CA GLU A 66 9.03 28.96 12.77
C GLU A 66 8.18 28.38 13.92
N GLU A 67 7.33 29.20 14.53
CA GLU A 67 6.48 28.77 15.63
C GLU A 67 5.46 27.73 15.17
N ALA A 68 4.76 27.97 14.06
CA ALA A 68 3.85 26.99 13.47
C ALA A 68 4.57 25.68 13.11
N ARG A 69 5.81 25.77 12.58
CA ARG A 69 6.64 24.59 12.28
C ARG A 69 6.94 23.77 13.54
N LEU A 70 7.42 24.41 14.60
CA LEU A 70 7.77 23.75 15.86
C LEU A 70 6.55 23.09 16.51
N VAL A 71 5.41 23.77 16.48
CA VAL A 71 4.14 23.26 17.03
C VAL A 71 3.63 22.05 16.24
N MET A 72 3.66 22.10 14.91
CA MET A 72 3.23 20.97 14.07
C MET A 72 4.14 19.74 14.21
N ASN A 73 5.44 19.95 14.46
CA ASN A 73 6.41 18.89 14.74
C ASN A 73 6.33 18.35 16.19
N HIS A 74 5.48 18.92 17.03
CA HIS A 74 5.37 18.62 18.46
C HIS A 74 6.66 18.90 19.25
N GLU A 75 7.47 19.87 18.79
CA GLU A 75 8.70 20.30 19.46
C GLU A 75 8.42 21.35 20.55
N VAL A 76 7.34 22.10 20.41
CA VAL A 76 6.87 23.09 21.37
C VAL A 76 5.36 22.89 21.60
N GLN A 77 4.95 23.02 22.86
CA GLN A 77 3.54 23.05 23.22
C GLN A 77 3.04 24.50 23.16
N PRO A 78 1.95 24.78 22.42
CA PRO A 78 1.44 26.14 22.31
C PRO A 78 0.88 26.65 23.63
N GLU A 79 1.02 27.94 23.89
CA GLU A 79 0.43 28.60 25.05
C GLU A 79 -1.11 28.51 25.01
N ALA A 80 -1.75 28.52 26.18
CA ALA A 80 -3.20 28.32 26.30
C ALA A 80 -4.04 29.41 25.59
N GLU A 81 -3.47 30.59 25.38
CA GLU A 81 -4.15 31.74 24.79
C GLU A 81 -4.11 31.73 23.24
N ASP A 82 -3.12 31.08 22.62
CA ASP A 82 -3.06 30.95 21.16
C ASP A 82 -3.88 29.75 20.67
N LYS A 83 -5.17 30.01 20.44
CA LYS A 83 -6.13 29.02 19.92
C LYS A 83 -5.75 28.48 18.55
N ALA A 84 -5.08 29.26 17.70
CA ALA A 84 -4.76 28.84 16.34
C ALA A 84 -3.60 27.83 16.34
N LEU A 85 -2.55 28.09 17.12
CA LEU A 85 -1.45 27.14 17.28
C LEU A 85 -1.90 25.87 18.01
N LYS A 86 -2.79 26.00 18.99
CA LYS A 86 -3.39 24.83 19.66
C LYS A 86 -4.14 23.93 18.68
N ALA A 87 -4.95 24.50 17.79
CA ALA A 87 -5.63 23.73 16.76
C ALA A 87 -4.66 23.03 15.81
N LEU A 88 -3.57 23.70 15.41
CA LEU A 88 -2.51 23.09 14.59
C LEU A 88 -1.83 21.93 15.30
N TYR A 89 -1.48 22.09 16.58
CA TYR A 89 -0.90 21.05 17.41
C TYR A 89 -1.80 19.81 17.51
N GLU A 90 -3.08 20.04 17.84
CA GLU A 90 -4.06 18.96 18.01
C GLU A 90 -4.30 18.21 16.69
N MET A 91 -4.40 18.94 15.56
CA MET A 91 -4.60 18.32 14.26
C MET A 91 -3.36 17.56 13.78
N SER A 92 -2.15 18.12 13.94
CA SER A 92 -0.92 17.40 13.58
C SER A 92 -0.73 16.15 14.45
N PHE A 93 -1.16 16.19 15.71
CA PHE A 93 -1.17 15.03 16.59
C PHE A 93 -2.18 13.98 16.14
N ALA A 94 -3.38 14.40 15.72
CA ALA A 94 -4.39 13.51 15.15
C ALA A 94 -3.88 12.80 13.88
N VAL A 95 -3.22 13.52 12.97
CA VAL A 95 -2.57 12.93 11.79
C VAL A 95 -1.55 11.86 12.21
N LYS A 96 -0.67 12.18 13.15
CA LYS A 96 0.35 11.24 13.67
C LYS A 96 -0.28 10.00 14.30
N ALA A 97 -1.41 10.15 14.99
CA ALA A 97 -2.14 9.04 15.56
C ALA A 97 -2.68 8.08 14.49
N VAL A 98 -3.23 8.58 13.38
CA VAL A 98 -3.68 7.76 12.25
C VAL A 98 -2.49 7.02 11.61
N VAL A 99 -1.39 7.75 11.32
CA VAL A 99 -0.18 7.16 10.72
C VAL A 99 0.38 6.03 11.60
N ASN A 100 0.43 6.22 12.91
CA ASN A 100 0.91 5.20 13.83
C ASN A 100 0.05 3.92 13.82
N ARG A 101 -1.27 4.03 13.65
CA ARG A 101 -2.13 2.84 13.50
C ARG A 101 -1.83 2.11 12.19
N ILE A 102 -1.75 2.84 11.09
CA ILE A 102 -1.39 2.28 9.78
C ILE A 102 -0.06 1.52 9.89
N VAL A 103 0.99 2.13 10.45
CA VAL A 103 2.31 1.49 10.57
C VAL A 103 2.27 0.22 11.42
N ARG A 104 1.51 0.20 12.53
CA ARG A 104 1.39 -0.97 13.41
C ARG A 104 0.79 -2.19 12.71
N GLU A 105 -0.11 -1.97 11.77
CA GLU A 105 -0.80 -3.04 11.05
C GLU A 105 -0.10 -3.45 9.75
N GLU A 106 0.96 -2.73 9.35
CA GLU A 106 1.62 -2.94 8.06
C GLU A 106 2.31 -4.30 7.96
N GLU A 107 2.84 -4.81 9.07
CA GLU A 107 3.46 -6.13 9.13
C GLU A 107 2.45 -7.25 8.84
N ALA A 108 1.26 -7.18 9.44
CA ALA A 108 0.20 -8.16 9.21
C ALA A 108 -0.23 -8.19 7.73
N ARG A 109 -0.32 -7.02 7.09
CA ARG A 109 -0.62 -6.90 5.65
C ARG A 109 0.48 -7.49 4.78
N ARG A 110 1.75 -7.19 5.08
CA ARG A 110 2.88 -7.78 4.36
C ARG A 110 2.83 -9.30 4.44
N ASN A 111 2.59 -9.85 5.63
CA ASN A 111 2.50 -11.30 5.82
C ASN A 111 1.35 -11.92 5.01
N HIS A 112 0.18 -11.28 4.95
CA HIS A 112 -0.93 -11.73 4.10
C HIS A 112 -0.55 -11.73 2.61
N MET A 113 0.08 -10.66 2.12
CA MET A 113 0.52 -10.58 0.73
C MET A 113 1.56 -11.66 0.39
N GLU A 114 2.49 -11.96 1.31
CA GLU A 114 3.45 -13.04 1.14
C GLU A 114 2.79 -14.42 1.10
N GLN A 115 1.77 -14.65 1.93
CA GLN A 115 0.98 -15.88 1.88
C GLN A 115 0.24 -16.05 0.55
N GLN A 116 -0.38 -14.98 0.03
CA GLN A 116 -1.04 -15.01 -1.28
C GLN A 116 -0.05 -15.31 -2.42
N ARG A 117 1.14 -14.68 -2.37
CA ARG A 117 2.24 -14.95 -3.32
C ARG A 117 2.65 -16.42 -3.30
N ASP A 118 2.87 -16.97 -2.11
CA ASP A 118 3.33 -18.35 -1.94
C ASP A 118 2.26 -19.36 -2.37
N ALA A 119 0.99 -19.09 -2.11
CA ALA A 119 -0.14 -19.89 -2.58
C ALA A 119 -0.24 -19.92 -4.12
N ILE A 120 -0.03 -18.77 -4.78
CA ILE A 120 0.02 -18.70 -6.25
C ILE A 120 1.20 -19.50 -6.79
N LYS A 121 2.38 -19.34 -6.19
CA LYS A 121 3.58 -20.07 -6.60
C LYS A 121 3.38 -21.58 -6.50
N TYR A 122 2.81 -22.05 -5.40
CA TYR A 122 2.49 -23.46 -5.21
C TYR A 122 1.54 -23.99 -6.29
N LYS A 123 0.46 -23.26 -6.60
CA LYS A 123 -0.48 -23.64 -7.68
C LYS A 123 0.22 -23.71 -9.05
N ILE A 124 1.14 -22.79 -9.35
CA ILE A 124 1.92 -22.82 -10.60
C ILE A 124 2.82 -24.07 -10.64
N GLU A 125 3.49 -24.40 -9.54
CA GLU A 125 4.32 -25.60 -9.45
C GLU A 125 3.50 -26.89 -9.62
N GLU A 126 2.32 -26.96 -9.00
CA GLU A 126 1.38 -28.08 -9.15
C GLU A 126 0.89 -28.23 -10.60
N LEU A 127 0.50 -27.14 -11.25
CA LEU A 127 0.08 -27.14 -12.66
C LEU A 127 1.21 -27.59 -13.60
N ASN A 128 2.45 -27.16 -13.33
CA ASN A 128 3.61 -27.57 -14.11
C ASN A 128 3.97 -29.06 -13.91
N GLN A 129 3.85 -29.56 -12.68
CA GLN A 129 4.08 -30.97 -12.36
C GLN A 129 3.00 -31.87 -12.97
N SER A 130 1.73 -31.49 -12.83
CA SER A 130 0.59 -32.23 -13.39
C SER A 130 0.60 -32.22 -14.93
N GLY A 131 0.91 -31.10 -15.59
CA GLY A 131 1.09 -31.03 -17.03
C GLY A 131 2.19 -31.96 -17.55
N SER A 132 3.32 -32.04 -16.81
CA SER A 132 4.40 -32.97 -17.14
C SER A 132 4.04 -34.45 -16.89
N SER A 133 3.20 -34.72 -15.89
CA SER A 133 2.73 -36.07 -15.53
C SER A 133 1.70 -36.57 -16.55
N VAL A 134 0.74 -35.73 -16.93
CA VAL A 134 -0.25 -36.03 -17.98
C VAL A 134 0.45 -36.24 -19.33
N ALA A 135 1.39 -35.37 -19.70
CA ALA A 135 2.16 -35.55 -20.94
C ALA A 135 2.99 -36.86 -20.95
N ARG A 136 3.56 -37.26 -19.82
CA ARG A 136 4.24 -38.57 -19.68
C ARG A 136 3.26 -39.73 -19.78
N GLN A 137 2.09 -39.62 -19.16
CA GLN A 137 1.06 -40.66 -19.20
C GLN A 137 0.55 -40.85 -20.64
N TYR A 138 0.27 -39.77 -21.37
CA TYR A 138 -0.07 -39.82 -22.80
C TYR A 138 1.05 -40.43 -23.66
N LEU A 139 2.32 -40.03 -23.46
CA LEU A 139 3.47 -40.62 -24.16
C LEU A 139 3.62 -42.12 -23.85
N GLN A 140 3.34 -42.54 -22.61
CA GLN A 140 3.42 -43.93 -22.20
C GLN A 140 2.30 -44.76 -22.82
N THR A 141 1.05 -44.26 -22.81
CA THR A 141 -0.09 -44.92 -23.46
C THR A 141 0.08 -44.99 -24.98
N ALA A 142 0.57 -43.92 -25.62
CA ALA A 142 0.84 -43.92 -27.06
C ALA A 142 1.97 -44.87 -27.46
N LYS A 143 3.02 -45.00 -26.63
CA LYS A 143 4.09 -45.99 -26.82
C LYS A 143 3.60 -47.43 -26.62
N MET A 144 2.70 -47.68 -25.66
CA MET A 144 2.10 -49.01 -25.46
C MET A 144 1.17 -49.42 -26.62
N ASN A 145 0.56 -48.45 -27.30
CA ASN A 145 -0.33 -48.69 -28.45
C ASN A 145 0.38 -48.63 -29.82
N GLY A 146 1.72 -48.57 -29.85
CA GLY A 146 2.50 -48.68 -31.09
C GLY A 146 2.34 -47.53 -32.10
N GLN A 147 1.80 -46.38 -31.69
CA GLN A 147 1.71 -45.20 -32.56
C GLN A 147 3.01 -44.39 -32.48
N ASP A 148 3.72 -44.27 -33.61
CA ASP A 148 4.93 -43.44 -33.70
C ASP A 148 4.56 -41.95 -33.65
N LEU A 149 4.82 -41.31 -32.51
CA LEU A 149 4.58 -39.89 -32.26
C LEU A 149 5.84 -39.03 -32.49
N SER A 150 6.69 -39.39 -33.45
CA SER A 150 7.89 -38.64 -33.84
C SER A 150 7.63 -37.17 -34.22
N PHE A 151 6.37 -36.80 -34.54
CA PHE A 151 5.98 -35.42 -34.85
C PHE A 151 5.90 -34.48 -33.61
N LEU A 152 5.72 -35.01 -32.40
CA LEU A 152 5.66 -34.18 -31.17
C LEU A 152 7.04 -33.69 -30.70
N ARG A 153 8.14 -34.15 -31.31
CA ARG A 153 9.51 -33.72 -30.95
C ARG A 153 9.93 -32.38 -31.56
N LYS A 154 9.12 -31.74 -32.40
CA LYS A 154 9.53 -30.54 -33.16
C LYS A 154 9.29 -29.19 -32.49
N THR A 155 8.63 -29.12 -31.34
CA THR A 155 8.38 -27.84 -30.65
C THR A 155 9.23 -27.72 -29.39
N ARG A 156 10.54 -27.56 -29.58
CA ARG A 156 11.44 -27.02 -28.55
C ARG A 156 12.53 -26.20 -29.23
N ASN A 157 12.12 -25.02 -29.67
CA ASN A 157 12.97 -23.86 -29.97
C ASN A 157 12.02 -22.68 -30.03
N PHE A 158 11.78 -22.03 -28.89
CA PHE A 158 11.59 -20.60 -28.65
C PHE A 158 11.41 -20.41 -27.14
#